data_AF-A0A495JJF9-F1
#
_entry.id   AF-A0A495JJF9-F1
#
_cell.length_a   1.000
_cell.length_b   1.000
_cell.length_c   1.000
_cell.angle_alpha   90.00
_cell.angle_beta   90.00
_cell.angle_gamma   90.00
#
_symmetry.space_group_name_H-M   'P 1'
#
loop_
_entity.id
_entity.type
_entity.pdbx_description
1 polymer ?
#
loop_
_entity_poly.entity_id
_entity_poly.type
_entity_poly.pdbx_seq_one_letter_code
_entity_poly.pdbx_strand_id
1 'polypeptide(L)'
;MTELATRAQAFGLIADGVAAGLSAPWRLYLARGCRYLSLNVGDRAEWNSWRTHLGCPELSVRVYDAGGEIRRASVAEVVLDGCRISVELVEEVSTDDLDRLLITDPTPTESEDS
;
A
#
# COMPACT_ATOMS: atom_id res chain seq x y z
N MET A 1 10.16 -22.43 3.84
CA MET A 1 10.27 -21.22 3.00
C MET A 1 9.35 -21.45 1.81
N THR A 2 8.10 -21.03 1.91
CA THR A 2 7.09 -21.20 0.86
C THR A 2 6.94 -19.88 0.14
N GLU A 3 7.54 -19.79 -1.04
CA GLU A 3 7.51 -18.57 -1.85
C GLU A 3 6.07 -18.17 -2.18
N LEU A 4 5.70 -16.90 -2.00
CA LEU A 4 4.38 -16.41 -2.40
C LEU A 4 4.34 -16.34 -3.93
N ALA A 5 3.56 -17.20 -4.60
CA ALA A 5 3.47 -17.17 -6.07
C ALA A 5 2.20 -17.81 -6.64
N THR A 6 1.49 -18.61 -5.85
CA THR A 6 0.21 -19.19 -6.28
C THR A 6 -0.95 -18.25 -5.97
N ARG A 7 -2.02 -18.33 -6.77
CA ARG A 7 -3.28 -17.62 -6.47
C ARG A 7 -3.76 -17.90 -5.05
N ALA A 8 -3.69 -19.15 -4.60
CA ALA A 8 -4.14 -19.55 -3.26
C ALA A 8 -3.37 -18.82 -2.15
N GLN A 9 -2.05 -18.69 -2.26
CA GLN A 9 -1.26 -17.95 -1.27
C GLN A 9 -1.55 -16.44 -1.31
N ALA A 10 -1.69 -15.86 -2.51
CA ALA A 10 -2.03 -14.45 -2.66
C ALA A 10 -3.40 -14.13 -2.06
N PHE A 11 -4.43 -14.94 -2.35
CA PHE A 11 -5.76 -14.76 -1.75
C PHE A 11 -5.80 -15.09 -0.26
N GLY A 12 -4.97 -16.03 0.22
CA GLY A 12 -4.80 -16.32 1.64
C GLY A 12 -4.30 -15.10 2.41
N LEU A 13 -3.26 -14.43 1.91
CA LEU A 13 -2.74 -13.19 2.49
C LEU A 13 -3.80 -12.08 2.56
N ILE A 14 -4.66 -11.97 1.54
CA ILE A 14 -5.78 -11.01 1.56
C ILE A 14 -6.83 -11.42 2.59
N ALA A 15 -7.18 -12.70 2.65
CA ALA A 15 -8.13 -13.22 3.63
C ALA A 15 -7.64 -13.01 5.06
N ASP A 16 -6.34 -13.19 5.32
CA ASP A 16 -5.71 -12.95 6.62
C ASP A 16 -5.79 -11.48 7.03
N GLY A 17 -5.51 -10.56 6.10
CA GLY A 17 -5.67 -9.13 6.34
C GLY A 17 -7.12 -8.73 6.62
N VAL A 18 -8.07 -9.24 5.85
CA VAL A 18 -9.51 -8.99 6.08
C VAL A 18 -9.97 -9.59 7.42
N ALA A 19 -9.50 -10.78 7.77
CA ALA A 19 -9.78 -11.40 9.07
C ALA A 19 -9.18 -10.60 10.24
N ALA A 20 -8.08 -9.87 10.01
CA ALA A 20 -7.50 -8.92 10.95
C ALA A 20 -8.24 -7.56 11.02
N GLY A 21 -9.36 -7.40 10.29
CA GLY A 21 -10.20 -6.21 10.32
C GLY A 21 -9.88 -5.18 9.24
N LEU A 22 -9.04 -5.51 8.25
CA LEU A 22 -8.77 -4.62 7.12
C LEU A 22 -9.93 -4.64 6.12
N SER A 23 -10.19 -3.50 5.49
CA SER A 23 -11.03 -3.45 4.29
C SER A 23 -10.38 -4.25 3.15
N ALA A 24 -11.21 -4.98 2.39
CA ALA A 24 -10.73 -5.71 1.24
C ALA A 24 -10.29 -4.72 0.13
N PRO A 25 -9.11 -4.91 -0.50
CA PRO A 25 -8.66 -4.03 -1.58
C PRO A 25 -9.65 -4.05 -2.74
N TRP A 26 -9.95 -2.88 -3.32
CA TRP A 26 -10.92 -2.78 -4.42
C TRP A 26 -10.39 -3.34 -5.74
N ARG A 27 -9.06 -3.42 -5.90
CA ARG A 27 -8.43 -4.09 -7.05
C ARG A 27 -7.16 -4.83 -6.64
N LEU A 28 -7.03 -6.03 -7.23
CA LEU A 28 -5.90 -6.92 -7.07
C LEU A 28 -5.25 -7.17 -8.43
N TYR A 29 -3.93 -7.04 -8.51
CA TYR A 29 -3.15 -7.48 -9.67
C TYR A 29 -2.08 -8.49 -9.26
N LEU A 30 -2.07 -9.65 -9.93
CA LEU A 30 -1.09 -10.71 -9.73
C LEU A 30 -0.42 -11.02 -11.06
N ALA A 31 0.87 -10.67 -11.20
CA ALA A 31 1.63 -11.02 -12.40
C ALA A 31 2.05 -12.49 -12.35
N ARG A 32 1.77 -13.25 -13.42
CA ARG A 32 2.29 -14.63 -13.57
C ARG A 32 3.71 -14.56 -14.12
N GLY A 33 4.66 -15.24 -13.49
CA GLY A 33 6.06 -15.34 -13.93
C GLY A 33 7.01 -14.36 -13.26
N CYS A 34 6.53 -13.16 -12.90
CA CYS A 34 7.21 -12.23 -12.01
C CYS A 34 6.43 -12.22 -10.70
N ARG A 35 6.98 -12.74 -9.60
CA ARG A 35 6.29 -12.84 -8.30
C ARG A 35 5.98 -11.44 -7.76
N TYR A 36 4.87 -10.89 -8.25
CA TYR A 36 4.47 -9.52 -8.02
C TYR A 36 2.97 -9.46 -7.75
N LEU A 37 2.62 -8.90 -6.61
CA LEU A 37 1.27 -8.65 -6.14
C LEU A 37 1.09 -7.14 -5.92
N SER A 38 0.01 -6.56 -6.45
CA SER A 38 -0.33 -5.16 -6.22
C SER A 38 -1.76 -5.04 -5.71
N LEU A 39 -1.91 -4.35 -4.59
CA LEU A 39 -3.16 -4.08 -3.91
C LEU A 39 -3.52 -2.61 -4.11
N ASN A 40 -4.71 -2.34 -4.61
CA ASN A 40 -5.23 -0.99 -4.72
C ASN A 40 -6.32 -0.82 -3.66
N VAL A 41 -6.21 0.25 -2.88
CA VAL A 41 -7.06 0.54 -1.71
C VAL A 41 -7.80 1.86 -1.89
N GLY A 42 -8.90 2.04 -1.15
CA GLY A 42 -9.88 3.11 -1.40
C GLY A 42 -9.48 4.44 -0.78
N ASP A 43 -8.82 4.44 0.37
CA ASP A 43 -8.42 5.66 1.07
C ASP A 43 -7.09 5.53 1.83
N ARG A 44 -6.66 6.64 2.44
CA ARG A 44 -5.40 6.75 3.19
C ARG A 44 -5.38 5.90 4.46
N ALA A 45 -6.50 5.77 5.16
CA ALA A 45 -6.57 4.98 6.38
C ALA A 45 -6.44 3.49 6.07
N GLU A 46 -7.12 3.03 5.02
CA GLU A 46 -6.99 1.69 4.46
C GLU A 46 -5.55 1.42 3.99
N TRP A 47 -4.94 2.37 3.27
CA TRP A 47 -3.55 2.27 2.83
C TRP A 47 -2.57 2.14 3.99
N ASN A 48 -2.69 2.98 5.01
CA ASN A 48 -1.86 2.91 6.22
C ASN A 48 -2.02 1.56 6.93
N SER A 49 -3.24 1.04 6.98
CA SER A 49 -3.54 -0.22 7.66
C SER A 49 -2.95 -1.43 6.92
N TRP A 50 -3.11 -1.50 5.59
CA TRP A 50 -2.49 -2.54 4.75
C TRP A 50 -0.96 -2.46 4.76
N ARG A 51 -0.42 -1.24 4.63
CA ARG A 51 1.03 -0.99 4.73
C ARG A 51 1.57 -1.56 6.05
N THR A 52 0.94 -1.20 7.17
CA THR A 52 1.37 -1.62 8.51
C THR A 52 1.25 -3.13 8.69
N HIS A 53 0.12 -3.72 8.27
CA HIS A 53 -0.12 -5.16 8.38
C HIS A 53 0.92 -6.00 7.62
N LEU A 54 1.34 -5.52 6.44
CA LEU A 54 2.32 -6.20 5.59
C LEU A 54 3.78 -5.82 5.92
N GLY A 55 4.00 -4.87 6.84
CA GLY A 55 5.32 -4.34 7.16
C GLY A 55 5.99 -3.61 5.98
N CYS A 56 5.21 -3.02 5.08
CA CYS A 56 5.75 -2.31 3.92
C CYS A 56 6.31 -0.93 4.33
N PRO A 57 7.58 -0.59 4.05
CA PRO A 57 8.01 0.80 4.05
C PRO A 57 7.35 1.59 2.92
N GLU A 58 7.11 2.89 3.14
CA GLU A 58 6.70 3.80 2.06
C GLU A 58 7.89 4.05 1.15
N LEU A 59 7.69 3.81 -0.15
CA LEU A 59 8.78 3.76 -1.12
C LEU A 59 8.70 4.90 -2.13
N SER A 60 7.49 5.32 -2.54
CA SER A 60 7.36 6.45 -3.45
C SER A 60 5.99 7.13 -3.36
N VAL A 61 5.99 8.46 -3.48
CA VAL A 61 4.80 9.27 -3.74
C VAL A 61 5.00 9.97 -5.07
N ARG A 62 4.00 9.92 -5.94
CA ARG A 62 4.01 10.59 -7.24
C ARG A 62 2.84 11.56 -7.28
N VAL A 63 3.11 12.79 -7.67
CA VAL A 63 2.08 13.83 -7.89
C VAL A 63 2.11 14.20 -9.35
N TYR A 64 0.96 14.15 -10.03
CA TYR A 64 0.86 14.46 -11.45
C TYR A 64 -0.50 15.08 -11.82
N ASP A 65 -0.51 15.92 -12.85
CA ASP A 65 -1.74 16.39 -13.47
C ASP A 65 -2.36 15.28 -14.33
N ALA A 66 -3.66 15.07 -14.20
CA ALA A 66 -4.43 14.11 -14.97
C ALA A 66 -5.69 14.75 -15.55
N GLY A 67 -5.52 15.75 -16.43
CA GLY A 67 -6.63 16.37 -17.13
C GLY A 67 -7.22 17.55 -16.36
N GLY A 68 -6.38 18.34 -15.70
CA GLY A 68 -6.77 19.50 -14.88
C GLY A 68 -7.06 19.17 -13.41
N GLU A 69 -7.00 17.88 -13.04
CA GLU A 69 -7.02 17.40 -11.66
C GLU A 69 -5.61 17.03 -11.22
N ILE A 70 -5.21 17.46 -10.02
CA ILE A 70 -3.96 16.98 -9.40
C ILE A 70 -4.25 15.62 -8.77
N ARG A 71 -3.44 14.62 -9.07
CA ARG A 71 -3.51 13.30 -8.45
C ARG A 71 -2.24 12.99 -7.67
N ARG A 72 -2.41 12.36 -6.51
CA ARG A 72 -1.33 11.80 -5.69
C ARG A 72 -1.44 10.27 -5.70
N ALA A 73 -0.37 9.59 -6.07
CA ALA A 73 -0.22 8.15 -5.94
C ALA A 73 0.79 7.84 -4.85
N SER A 74 0.39 7.13 -3.79
CA SER A 74 1.26 6.63 -2.72
C SER A 74 1.47 5.13 -2.86
N VAL A 75 2.74 4.71 -2.85
CA VAL A 75 3.14 3.30 -3.00
C VAL A 75 4.01 2.89 -1.81
N ALA A 76 3.58 1.86 -1.11
CA ALA A 76 4.40 1.12 -0.16
C ALA A 76 4.71 -0.26 -0.72
N GLU A 77 5.90 -0.79 -0.50
CA GLU A 77 6.31 -2.08 -1.07
C GLU A 77 7.21 -2.87 -0.13
N VAL A 78 7.08 -4.19 -0.15
CA VAL A 78 7.90 -5.15 0.58
C VAL A 78 8.20 -6.37 -0.28
N VAL A 79 9.26 -7.10 0.05
CA VAL A 79 9.49 -8.45 -0.48
C VAL A 79 9.18 -9.46 0.61
N LEU A 80 8.09 -10.21 0.44
CA LEU A 80 7.66 -11.28 1.35
C LEU A 80 7.79 -12.63 0.64
N ASP A 81 8.57 -13.54 1.22
CA ASP A 81 8.80 -14.89 0.65
C ASP A 81 9.17 -14.88 -0.85
N GLY A 82 10.05 -13.95 -1.24
CA GLY A 82 10.49 -13.80 -2.64
C GLY A 82 9.43 -13.23 -3.60
N CYS A 83 8.30 -12.74 -3.08
CA CYS A 83 7.28 -12.01 -3.82
C CYS A 83 7.35 -10.53 -3.50
N ARG A 84 7.40 -9.69 -4.53
CA ARG A 84 7.29 -8.24 -4.37
C ARG A 84 5.82 -7.86 -4.23
N ILE A 85 5.46 -7.28 -3.10
CA ILE A 85 4.09 -6.86 -2.80
C ILE A 85 4.07 -5.34 -2.73
N SER A 86 3.19 -4.70 -3.48
CA SER A 86 2.95 -3.27 -3.42
C SER A 86 1.52 -2.95 -2.98
N VAL A 87 1.37 -1.89 -2.18
CA VAL A 87 0.09 -1.31 -1.78
C VAL A 87 0.04 0.11 -2.34
N GLU A 88 -0.95 0.37 -3.19
CA GLU A 88 -1.10 1.61 -3.95
C GLU A 88 -2.42 2.30 -3.61
N LEU A 89 -2.32 3.60 -3.31
CA LEU A 89 -3.45 4.51 -3.19
C LEU A 89 -3.29 5.61 -4.23
N VAL A 90 -4.34 5.87 -5.00
CA VAL A 90 -4.42 7.03 -5.90
C VAL A 90 -5.57 7.92 -5.42
N GLU A 91 -5.25 9.15 -5.05
CA GLU A 91 -6.21 10.14 -4.57
C GLU A 91 -6.16 11.40 -5.44
N GLU A 92 -7.33 12.01 -5.64
CA GLU A 92 -7.44 13.37 -6.18
C GLU A 92 -7.10 14.36 -5.06
N VAL A 93 -6.33 15.39 -5.40
CA VAL A 93 -5.92 16.44 -4.48
C VAL A 93 -6.41 17.78 -5.03
N SER A 94 -7.27 18.45 -4.27
CA SER A 94 -7.67 19.81 -4.60
C SER A 94 -6.47 20.76 -4.47
N THR A 95 -6.42 21.78 -5.34
CA THR A 95 -5.47 22.89 -5.22
C THR A 95 -5.62 23.68 -3.91
N ASP A 96 -6.77 23.56 -3.25
CA ASP A 96 -7.03 24.21 -1.95
C ASP A 96 -6.49 23.38 -0.76
N ASP A 97 -6.00 22.16 -1.00
CA ASP A 97 -5.59 21.20 0.02
C ASP A 97 -4.17 20.63 -0.26
N LEU A 98 -3.28 21.51 -0.74
CA LEU A 98 -1.90 21.17 -1.11
C LEU A 98 -1.06 20.69 0.08
N ASP A 99 -1.43 21.03 1.32
CA ASP A 99 -0.76 20.54 2.53
C ASP A 99 -0.85 19.01 2.64
N ARG A 100 -1.88 18.37 2.08
CA ARG A 100 -1.96 16.91 1.96
C ARG A 100 -0.95 16.31 1.00
N LEU A 101 -0.22 17.10 0.21
CA LEU A 101 0.91 16.61 -0.58
C LEU A 101 2.17 16.47 0.26
N LEU A 102 2.23 17.11 1.43
CA LEU A 102 3.37 17.02 2.33
C LEU A 102 3.39 15.63 2.96
N ILE A 103 4.39 14.84 2.58
CA ILE A 103 4.70 13.58 3.24
C ILE A 103 5.44 13.97 4.52
N THR A 104 4.74 13.93 5.65
CA THR A 104 5.44 13.85 6.94
C THR A 104 5.74 12.37 7.14
N ASP A 105 7.02 12.01 7.11
CA ASP A 105 7.42 10.70 7.61
C ASP A 105 6.82 10.53 9.01
N PRO A 106 6.21 9.38 9.33
CA PRO A 106 5.81 9.11 10.70
C PRO A 106 7.09 9.23 11.54
N THR A 107 7.12 10.23 12.42
CA THR A 107 8.21 10.40 13.36
C THR A 107 8.27 9.08 14.13
N PRO A 108 9.41 8.38 14.14
CA PRO A 108 9.51 7.19 14.96
C PRO A 108 9.17 7.63 16.39
N THR A 109 8.11 7.06 16.95
CA THR A 109 7.91 7.13 18.40
C THR A 109 9.17 6.56 19.01
N GLU A 110 10.00 7.44 19.56
CA GLU A 110 11.10 7.03 20.42
C GLU A 110 10.47 6.14 21.49
N SER A 111 10.76 4.86 21.43
CA SER A 111 10.55 3.97 22.55
C SER A 111 11.42 4.50 23.67
N GLU A 112 10.85 5.32 24.55
CA GLU A 112 11.44 5.62 25.86
C GLU A 112 11.48 4.31 26.64
N ASP A 113 12.57 3.57 26.49
CA ASP A 113 13.05 2.65 27.50
C ASP A 113 13.42 3.50 28.73
N SER A 114 12.65 3.38 29.81
CA SER A 114 12.99 3.83 31.16
C SER A 114 12.28 2.99 32.20
#